data_AF-A0A1B3E5S8-F1
#
_entry.id   AF-A0A1B3E5S8-F1
#
_cell.length_a   1.000
_cell.length_b   1.000
_cell.length_c   1.000
_cell.angle_alpha   90.00
_cell.angle_beta   90.00
_cell.angle_gamma   90.00
#
_symmetry.space_group_name_H-M   'P 1'
#
loop_
_entity.id
_entity.type
_entity.pdbx_description
1 polymer ?
#
loop_
_entity_poly.entity_id
_entity_poly.type
_entity_poly.pdbx_seq_one_letter_code
_entity_poly.pdbx_strand_id
1 'polypeptide(L)'
;MGTWIRDISLKYKFWAVNAVAFLTTLLLVLHALFLEQQGRSDDARSAAAAQAQLLLSWPTGQALPSSPRIIAFNNGSAPDLTGGQALTNANGWVELPHDGLFGRDPLIGAQVIERNDGQRVAVLASSPSLVQLFGTRLVEYAASVFLLMVALLAASQLLICFLLSHLNTLKDVMLHVERSGDLSARVPLDSRDEVGQMASAFNAMQAGYERVVSTVAQAVARLDEGAARLAGSMGEVRQGMLGQQSETDQAATAINEMSATVHHIAQHAADTRDQSQNADQLAGAGQRVVERVEHSIAGLSSGVQQTAEMIQRLAQDSQKISGVVNVIHGIAEQTNLLALNAAIEAARAGEMGRGFAVVADEVRNLAKRVQDSTDEITSMINALQAGTRDAVDFMRDSSIKADDCVQAAHEAGEALVAITGAVAQMRESNTQIAVAAEQQSQVAEEMTRAVVGIRDVTELTVSQTVESAATSNALAGLASELSQAIRQLKLRA
;
A
#
# COMPACT_ATOMS: atom_id res chain seq x y z
N MET A 1 27.98 -56.80 -24.55
CA MET A 1 27.37 -58.02 -23.98
C MET A 1 26.32 -57.66 -22.91
N GLY A 2 25.39 -56.70 -23.17
CA GLY A 2 24.93 -55.83 -22.07
C GLY A 2 23.48 -55.34 -22.02
N THR A 3 22.56 -55.79 -22.88
CA THR A 3 21.13 -55.37 -22.81
C THR A 3 20.22 -56.49 -22.37
N TRP A 4 20.37 -57.69 -22.94
CA TRP A 4 19.50 -58.83 -22.59
C TRP A 4 19.57 -59.25 -21.11
N ILE A 5 20.73 -59.09 -20.46
CA ILE A 5 20.89 -59.41 -19.03
C ILE A 5 20.21 -58.35 -18.13
N ARG A 6 19.98 -57.13 -18.61
CA ARG A 6 19.51 -56.01 -17.76
C ARG A 6 18.09 -56.26 -17.25
N ASP A 7 17.18 -56.66 -18.13
CA ASP A 7 15.75 -56.81 -17.85
C ASP A 7 15.36 -58.17 -17.26
N ILE A 8 16.33 -59.08 -17.17
CA ILE A 8 16.15 -60.37 -16.51
C ILE A 8 15.96 -60.14 -15.00
N SER A 9 14.87 -60.67 -14.44
CA SER A 9 14.59 -60.62 -13.00
C SER A 9 15.77 -61.17 -12.20
N LEU A 10 16.05 -60.53 -11.05
CA LEU A 10 17.15 -60.88 -10.15
C LEU A 10 17.20 -62.40 -9.89
N LYS A 11 16.04 -63.04 -9.75
CA LYS A 11 15.90 -64.49 -9.52
C LYS A 11 16.65 -65.32 -10.58
N TYR A 12 16.53 -64.98 -11.86
CA TYR A 12 17.19 -65.73 -12.94
C TYR A 12 18.69 -65.46 -13.02
N LYS A 13 19.14 -64.25 -12.62
CA LYS A 13 20.56 -63.92 -12.51
C LYS A 13 21.25 -64.79 -11.45
N PHE A 14 20.60 -65.01 -10.30
CA PHE A 14 21.11 -65.91 -9.27
C PHE A 14 21.13 -67.38 -9.71
N TRP A 15 20.13 -67.83 -10.48
CA TRP A 15 20.16 -69.17 -11.08
C TRP A 15 21.36 -69.37 -12.00
N ALA A 16 21.73 -68.36 -12.80
CA ALA A 16 22.92 -68.43 -13.64
C ALA A 16 24.21 -68.55 -12.80
N VAL A 17 24.33 -67.81 -11.69
CA VAL A 17 25.49 -67.91 -10.76
C VAL A 17 25.58 -69.30 -10.13
N ASN A 18 24.44 -69.86 -9.66
CA ASN A 18 24.41 -71.21 -9.10
C ASN A 18 24.81 -72.28 -10.14
N ALA A 19 24.44 -72.09 -11.41
CA ALA A 19 24.84 -72.99 -12.49
C ALA A 19 26.36 -72.96 -12.75
N VAL A 20 26.99 -71.78 -12.68
CA VAL A 20 28.46 -71.65 -12.76
C VAL A 20 29.11 -72.34 -11.56
N ALA A 21 28.60 -72.13 -10.35
CA ALA A 21 29.09 -72.81 -9.15
C ALA A 21 29.03 -74.34 -9.30
N PHE A 22 27.91 -74.87 -9.81
CA PHE A 22 27.76 -76.30 -10.10
C PHE A 22 28.84 -76.84 -11.06
N LEU A 23 29.05 -76.16 -12.20
CA LEU A 23 30.10 -76.54 -13.15
C LEU A 23 31.50 -76.53 -12.53
N THR A 24 31.80 -75.51 -11.71
CA THR A 24 33.10 -75.42 -11.03
C THR A 24 33.30 -76.55 -10.01
N THR A 25 32.26 -76.90 -9.24
CA THR A 25 32.33 -78.02 -8.29
C THR A 25 32.51 -79.37 -8.98
N LEU A 26 31.90 -79.56 -10.15
CA LEU A 26 32.07 -80.77 -10.95
C LEU A 26 33.52 -80.93 -11.44
N LEU A 27 34.13 -79.84 -11.90
CA LEU A 27 35.54 -79.83 -12.31
C LEU A 27 36.49 -80.14 -11.15
N LEU A 28 36.21 -79.62 -9.94
CA LEU A 28 37.01 -79.89 -8.74
C LEU A 28 36.96 -81.37 -8.34
N VAL A 29 35.80 -82.02 -8.43
CA VAL A 29 35.66 -83.46 -8.15
C VAL A 29 36.45 -84.30 -9.16
N LEU A 30 36.38 -83.94 -10.44
CA LEU A 30 37.14 -84.63 -11.48
C LEU A 30 38.66 -84.49 -11.24
N HIS A 31 39.10 -83.31 -10.81
CA HIS A 31 40.49 -83.08 -10.44
C HIS A 31 40.92 -83.87 -9.18
N ALA A 32 40.05 -83.96 -8.16
CA ALA A 32 40.32 -84.74 -6.96
C ALA A 32 40.45 -86.24 -7.25
N LEU A 33 39.60 -86.79 -8.13
CA LEU A 33 39.68 -88.18 -8.59
C LEU A 33 40.98 -88.47 -9.33
N PHE A 34 41.44 -87.54 -10.16
CA PHE A 34 42.72 -87.66 -10.85
C PHE A 34 43.90 -87.70 -9.87
N LEU A 35 43.88 -86.84 -8.84
CA LEU A 35 44.87 -86.84 -7.77
C LEU A 35 44.86 -88.15 -6.95
N GLU A 36 43.69 -88.69 -6.61
CA GLU A 36 43.57 -89.95 -5.85
C GLU A 36 44.09 -91.15 -6.67
N GLN A 37 43.83 -91.19 -7.97
CA GLN A 37 44.38 -92.23 -8.86
C GLN A 37 45.91 -92.19 -8.91
N GLN A 38 46.47 -90.98 -9.03
CA GLN A 38 47.92 -90.81 -9.07
C GLN A 38 48.56 -91.29 -7.76
N GLY A 39 48.00 -90.88 -6.61
CA GLY A 39 48.46 -91.34 -5.30
C GLY A 39 48.39 -92.86 -5.11
N ARG A 40 47.29 -93.50 -5.54
CA ARG A 40 47.16 -94.97 -5.46
C ARG A 40 48.14 -95.72 -6.36
N SER A 41 48.49 -95.13 -7.50
CA SER A 41 49.47 -95.73 -8.42
C SER A 41 50.89 -95.64 -7.85
N ASP A 42 51.22 -94.52 -7.21
CA ASP A 42 52.48 -94.34 -6.48
C ASP A 42 52.58 -95.28 -5.27
N ASP A 43 51.49 -95.44 -4.50
CA ASP A 43 51.40 -96.39 -3.39
C ASP A 43 51.63 -97.83 -3.88
N ALA A 44 50.97 -98.24 -4.95
CA ALA A 44 51.11 -99.57 -5.53
C ALA A 44 52.56 -99.83 -6.00
N ARG A 45 53.19 -98.84 -6.62
CA ARG A 45 54.60 -98.88 -7.03
C ARG A 45 55.54 -99.05 -5.82
N SER A 46 55.33 -98.26 -4.76
CA SER A 46 56.16 -98.34 -3.55
C SER A 46 56.00 -99.69 -2.84
N ALA A 47 54.78 -100.24 -2.79
CA ALA A 47 54.51 -101.55 -2.22
C ALA A 47 55.19 -102.69 -3.00
N ALA A 48 55.18 -102.63 -4.34
CA ALA A 48 55.89 -103.59 -5.17
C ALA A 48 57.41 -103.52 -4.97
N ALA A 49 57.97 -102.31 -4.81
CA ALA A 49 59.38 -102.10 -4.51
C ALA A 49 59.78 -102.67 -3.13
N ALA A 50 58.98 -102.40 -2.09
CA ALA A 50 59.21 -102.95 -0.75
C ALA A 50 59.11 -104.47 -0.73
N GLN A 51 58.13 -105.05 -1.42
CA GLN A 51 57.96 -106.49 -1.53
C GLN A 51 59.10 -107.14 -2.32
N ALA A 52 59.62 -106.48 -3.36
CA ALA A 52 60.81 -106.94 -4.08
C ALA A 52 62.06 -106.93 -3.18
N GLN A 53 62.25 -105.90 -2.34
CA GLN A 53 63.37 -105.90 -1.38
C GLN A 53 63.31 -107.07 -0.39
N LEU A 54 62.11 -107.41 0.11
CA LEU A 54 61.94 -108.60 0.96
C LEU A 54 62.31 -109.90 0.23
N LEU A 55 62.01 -110.00 -1.07
CA LEU A 55 62.35 -111.16 -1.89
C LEU A 55 63.86 -111.29 -2.18
N LEU A 56 64.61 -110.18 -2.21
CA LEU A 56 66.08 -110.23 -2.27
C LEU A 56 66.69 -110.88 -1.02
N SER A 57 66.08 -110.66 0.15
CA SER A 57 66.50 -111.28 1.42
C SER A 57 65.92 -112.69 1.65
N TRP A 58 65.15 -113.24 0.72
CA TRP A 58 64.50 -114.55 0.88
C TRP A 58 65.50 -115.70 0.70
N PRO A 59 65.50 -116.73 1.57
CA PRO A 59 66.49 -117.82 1.53
C PRO A 59 66.59 -118.52 0.17
N THR A 60 67.82 -118.78 -0.29
CA THR A 60 68.11 -119.54 -1.51
C THR A 60 67.74 -121.02 -1.31
N GLY A 61 66.84 -121.56 -2.13
CA GLY A 61 66.38 -122.96 -2.08
C GLY A 61 65.00 -123.20 -1.47
N GLN A 62 64.34 -122.18 -0.92
CA GLN A 62 62.92 -122.25 -0.55
C GLN A 62 62.02 -121.75 -1.69
N ALA A 63 60.88 -122.40 -1.87
CA ALA A 63 59.88 -121.97 -2.84
C ALA A 63 59.43 -120.54 -2.54
N LEU A 64 59.34 -119.71 -3.59
CA LEU A 64 58.80 -118.36 -3.48
C LEU A 64 57.35 -118.41 -2.98
N PRO A 65 56.90 -117.40 -2.21
CA PRO A 65 55.50 -117.32 -1.81
C PRO A 65 54.61 -117.26 -3.06
N SER A 66 53.67 -118.19 -3.16
CA SER A 66 52.69 -118.23 -4.26
C SER A 66 51.74 -117.04 -4.14
N SER A 67 52.11 -115.92 -4.77
CA SER A 67 51.27 -114.75 -4.91
C SER A 67 51.02 -114.50 -6.40
N PRO A 68 49.78 -114.22 -6.83
CA PRO A 68 49.48 -113.86 -8.22
C PRO A 68 50.20 -112.58 -8.67
N ARG A 69 50.80 -111.83 -7.74
CA ARG A 69 51.61 -110.64 -8.02
C ARG A 69 53.11 -110.91 -8.13
N ILE A 70 53.58 -112.14 -7.90
CA ILE A 70 55.00 -112.48 -7.95
C ILE A 70 55.19 -113.50 -9.06
N ILE A 71 55.97 -113.14 -10.08
CA ILE A 71 56.28 -114.02 -11.20
C ILE A 71 57.77 -114.22 -11.27
N ALA A 72 58.21 -115.47 -11.07
CA ALA A 72 59.58 -115.87 -11.31
C ALA A 72 59.74 -116.29 -12.78
N PHE A 73 60.79 -115.80 -13.43
CA PHE A 73 61.12 -116.15 -14.81
C PHE A 73 62.63 -116.34 -14.95
N ASN A 74 63.03 -117.14 -15.94
CA ASN A 74 64.43 -117.45 -16.17
C ASN A 74 65.11 -116.32 -16.96
N ASN A 75 66.40 -116.14 -16.73
CA ASN A 75 67.18 -115.10 -17.40
C ASN A 75 67.08 -115.26 -18.94
N GLY A 76 66.66 -114.20 -19.64
CA GLY A 76 66.42 -114.20 -21.09
C GLY A 76 65.05 -114.69 -21.57
N SER A 77 64.14 -115.14 -20.68
CA SER A 77 62.77 -115.52 -21.02
C SER A 77 61.75 -114.48 -20.56
N ALA A 78 60.81 -114.09 -21.41
CA ALA A 78 59.77 -113.13 -21.03
C ALA A 78 58.69 -113.83 -20.20
N PRO A 79 58.25 -113.24 -19.07
CA PRO A 79 57.08 -113.75 -18.37
C PRO A 79 55.82 -113.64 -19.25
N ASP A 80 54.92 -114.61 -19.11
CA ASP A 80 53.66 -114.68 -19.84
C ASP A 80 52.66 -113.64 -19.30
N LEU A 81 52.88 -112.39 -19.71
CA LEU A 81 52.12 -111.22 -19.30
C LEU A 81 52.03 -110.22 -20.45
N THR A 82 50.93 -109.47 -20.50
CA THR A 82 50.77 -108.35 -21.42
C THR A 82 51.85 -107.29 -21.15
N GLY A 83 52.77 -107.09 -22.10
CA GLY A 83 53.94 -106.22 -21.92
C GLY A 83 55.16 -106.90 -21.27
N GLY A 84 55.12 -108.21 -21.01
CA GLY A 84 56.19 -108.98 -20.35
C GLY A 84 57.53 -108.98 -21.08
N GLN A 85 57.57 -108.66 -22.38
CA GLN A 85 58.83 -108.47 -23.11
C GLN A 85 59.70 -107.36 -22.51
N ALA A 86 59.11 -106.27 -22.00
CA ALA A 86 59.84 -105.17 -21.37
C ALA A 86 60.55 -105.59 -20.06
N LEU A 87 60.13 -106.72 -19.46
CA LEU A 87 60.66 -107.22 -18.19
C LEU A 87 61.90 -108.13 -18.36
N THR A 88 62.19 -108.62 -19.57
CA THR A 88 63.29 -109.59 -19.81
C THR A 88 64.65 -109.07 -19.35
N ASN A 89 65.02 -107.85 -19.75
CA ASN A 89 66.35 -107.27 -19.51
C ASN A 89 66.34 -106.14 -18.47
N ALA A 90 65.19 -105.81 -17.89
CA ALA A 90 65.09 -104.73 -16.93
C ALA A 90 65.59 -105.12 -15.54
N ASN A 91 66.10 -104.15 -14.79
CA ASN A 91 66.40 -104.24 -13.37
C ASN A 91 65.89 -102.96 -12.72
N GLY A 92 64.88 -103.05 -11.85
CA GLY A 92 64.14 -101.89 -11.35
C GLY A 92 62.67 -101.87 -11.77
N TRP A 93 62.02 -100.72 -11.59
CA TRP A 93 60.62 -100.51 -11.97
C TRP A 93 60.47 -100.42 -13.49
N VAL A 94 59.57 -101.21 -14.04
CA VAL A 94 59.17 -101.14 -15.45
C VAL A 94 57.69 -100.83 -15.51
N GLU A 95 57.36 -99.73 -16.19
CA GLU A 95 55.98 -99.36 -16.45
C GLU A 95 55.42 -100.24 -17.58
N LEU A 96 54.25 -100.83 -17.35
CA LEU A 96 53.58 -101.68 -18.33
C LEU A 96 52.49 -100.87 -19.04
N PRO A 97 52.25 -101.11 -20.35
CA PRO A 97 51.14 -100.48 -21.05
C PRO A 97 49.82 -100.87 -20.38
N HIS A 98 49.09 -99.89 -19.86
CA HIS A 98 47.87 -100.14 -19.10
C HIS A 98 46.77 -99.13 -19.44
N ASP A 99 45.53 -99.57 -19.34
CA ASP A 99 44.36 -98.68 -19.48
C ASP A 99 44.01 -98.09 -18.11
N GLY A 100 44.60 -96.93 -17.81
CA GLY A 100 44.32 -96.17 -16.59
C GLY A 100 42.91 -95.56 -16.52
N LEU A 101 42.14 -95.57 -17.61
CA LEU A 101 40.79 -95.00 -17.64
C LEU A 101 39.72 -96.06 -17.36
N PHE A 102 39.71 -97.16 -18.11
CA PHE A 102 38.61 -98.14 -18.07
C PHE A 102 39.00 -99.55 -17.60
N GLY A 103 40.29 -99.84 -17.41
CA GLY A 103 40.76 -101.16 -16.97
C GLY A 103 40.25 -101.57 -15.58
N ARG A 104 40.03 -102.86 -15.33
CA ARG A 104 39.80 -103.39 -13.98
C ARG A 104 41.13 -103.79 -13.36
N ASP A 105 41.55 -103.10 -12.31
CA ASP A 105 42.87 -103.23 -11.66
C ASP A 105 44.03 -103.38 -12.66
N PRO A 106 44.20 -102.42 -13.59
CA PRO A 106 45.29 -102.45 -14.56
C PRO A 106 46.65 -102.67 -13.88
N LEU A 107 47.46 -103.55 -14.47
CA LEU A 107 48.85 -103.73 -14.11
C LEU A 107 49.63 -102.49 -14.54
N ILE A 108 49.89 -101.58 -13.61
CA ILE A 108 50.59 -100.33 -13.90
C ILE A 108 52.08 -100.56 -14.20
N GLY A 109 52.64 -101.66 -13.68
CA GLY A 109 54.05 -101.98 -13.87
C GLY A 109 54.49 -103.16 -13.02
N ALA A 110 55.76 -103.51 -13.16
CA ALA A 110 56.39 -104.52 -12.33
C ALA A 110 57.78 -104.06 -11.85
N GLN A 111 58.11 -104.39 -10.60
CA GLN A 111 59.45 -104.26 -10.08
C GLN A 111 60.23 -105.54 -10.37
N VAL A 112 61.23 -105.47 -11.25
CA VAL A 112 62.09 -106.62 -11.59
C VAL A 112 63.34 -106.59 -10.73
N ILE A 113 63.63 -107.73 -10.10
CA ILE A 113 64.86 -107.97 -9.34
C ILE A 113 65.52 -109.28 -9.80
N GLU A 114 66.83 -109.35 -9.65
CA GLU A 114 67.61 -110.55 -9.91
C GLU A 114 68.14 -111.09 -8.59
N ARG A 115 67.81 -112.34 -8.27
CA ARG A 115 68.24 -113.01 -7.03
C ARG A 115 69.62 -113.66 -7.22
N ASN A 116 70.29 -113.96 -6.11
CA ASN A 116 71.65 -114.54 -6.11
C ASN A 116 71.75 -115.94 -6.76
N ASP A 117 70.62 -116.61 -6.99
CA ASP A 117 70.51 -117.90 -7.68
C ASP A 117 70.33 -117.75 -9.21
N GLY A 118 70.41 -116.52 -9.73
CA GLY A 118 70.22 -116.22 -11.16
C GLY A 118 68.75 -116.21 -11.60
N GLN A 119 67.79 -116.40 -10.68
CA GLN A 119 66.36 -116.33 -10.97
C GLN A 119 65.88 -114.87 -10.92
N ARG A 120 65.19 -114.42 -11.98
CA ARG A 120 64.58 -113.08 -12.02
C ARG A 120 63.14 -113.15 -11.51
N VAL A 121 62.76 -112.16 -10.71
CA VAL A 121 61.42 -112.07 -10.13
C VAL A 121 60.84 -110.70 -10.44
N ALA A 122 59.64 -110.69 -11.03
CA ALA A 122 58.83 -109.51 -11.23
C ALA A 122 57.74 -109.46 -10.15
N VAL A 123 57.72 -108.38 -9.36
CA VAL A 123 56.62 -108.07 -8.46
C VAL A 123 55.69 -107.08 -9.16
N LEU A 124 54.50 -107.54 -9.49
CA LEU A 124 53.47 -106.77 -10.18
C LEU A 124 52.78 -105.79 -9.24
N ALA A 125 52.62 -104.54 -9.68
CA ALA A 125 51.73 -103.59 -9.05
C ALA A 125 50.49 -103.36 -9.91
N SER A 126 49.33 -103.35 -9.26
CA SER A 126 48.07 -102.98 -9.88
C SER A 126 47.47 -101.79 -9.13
N SER A 127 46.94 -100.83 -9.87
CA SER A 127 46.25 -99.64 -9.35
C SER A 127 44.87 -99.56 -9.98
N PRO A 128 43.82 -99.14 -9.24
CA PRO A 128 42.49 -99.02 -9.81
C PRO A 128 42.46 -97.93 -10.89
N SER A 129 41.68 -98.15 -11.95
CA SER A 129 41.47 -97.15 -13.01
C SER A 129 40.59 -95.98 -12.54
N LEU A 130 40.56 -94.89 -13.30
CA LEU A 130 39.69 -93.73 -13.02
C LEU A 130 38.22 -94.13 -12.94
N VAL A 131 37.72 -94.98 -13.83
CA VAL A 131 36.31 -95.40 -13.81
C VAL A 131 36.03 -96.31 -12.61
N GLN A 132 37.00 -97.11 -12.18
CA GLN A 132 36.86 -97.96 -10.98
C GLN A 132 36.89 -97.13 -9.68
N LEU A 133 37.78 -96.14 -9.59
CA LEU A 133 37.80 -95.15 -8.50
C LEU A 133 36.53 -94.29 -8.50
N PHE A 134 36.11 -93.83 -9.68
CA PHE A 134 34.87 -93.11 -9.85
C PHE A 134 33.69 -93.96 -9.38
N GLY A 135 33.60 -95.24 -9.75
CA GLY A 135 32.52 -96.13 -9.34
C GLY A 135 32.49 -96.46 -7.85
N THR A 136 33.66 -96.63 -7.23
CA THR A 136 33.78 -96.92 -5.78
C THR A 136 33.51 -95.69 -4.91
N ARG A 137 34.03 -94.52 -5.32
CA ARG A 137 33.82 -93.24 -4.64
C ARG A 137 32.59 -92.47 -5.12
N LEU A 138 31.84 -93.02 -6.09
CA LEU A 138 30.72 -92.34 -6.74
C LEU A 138 29.72 -91.83 -5.71
N VAL A 139 29.38 -92.69 -4.77
CA VAL A 139 28.36 -92.39 -3.75
C VAL A 139 28.85 -91.31 -2.79
N GLU A 140 30.13 -91.33 -2.39
CA GLU A 140 30.71 -90.35 -1.47
C GLU A 140 30.87 -88.97 -2.13
N TYR A 141 31.39 -88.92 -3.36
CA TYR A 141 31.50 -87.67 -4.12
C TYR A 141 30.12 -87.13 -4.54
N ALA A 142 29.19 -87.98 -4.96
CA ALA A 142 27.83 -87.56 -5.27
C ALA A 142 27.10 -87.01 -4.04
N ALA A 143 27.24 -87.65 -2.87
CA ALA A 143 26.63 -87.18 -1.63
C ALA A 143 27.21 -85.83 -1.17
N SER A 144 28.53 -85.65 -1.23
CA SER A 144 29.18 -84.39 -0.86
C SER A 144 28.84 -83.24 -1.80
N VAL A 145 28.85 -83.47 -3.12
CA VAL A 145 28.41 -82.47 -4.11
C VAL A 145 26.94 -82.13 -3.94
N PHE A 146 26.08 -83.14 -3.72
CA PHE A 146 24.66 -82.91 -3.50
C PHE A 146 24.40 -82.06 -2.25
N LEU A 147 25.06 -82.37 -1.13
CA LEU A 147 24.90 -81.62 0.12
C LEU A 147 25.41 -80.19 -0.01
N LEU A 148 26.57 -79.99 -0.66
CA LEU A 148 27.11 -78.68 -0.96
C LEU A 148 26.16 -77.87 -1.87
N MET A 149 25.57 -78.52 -2.88
CA MET A 149 24.63 -77.90 -3.81
C MET A 149 23.33 -77.50 -3.13
N VAL A 150 22.79 -78.35 -2.27
CA VAL A 150 21.59 -78.03 -1.46
C VAL A 150 21.89 -76.86 -0.53
N ALA A 151 23.04 -76.84 0.14
CA ALA A 151 23.44 -75.73 1.00
C ALA A 151 23.59 -74.41 0.22
N LEU A 152 24.22 -74.46 -0.96
CA LEU A 152 24.41 -73.29 -1.82
C LEU A 152 23.07 -72.77 -2.37
N LEU A 153 22.19 -73.66 -2.82
CA LEU A 153 20.85 -73.30 -3.28
C LEU A 153 20.00 -72.73 -2.14
N ALA A 154 20.06 -73.31 -0.94
CA ALA A 154 19.35 -72.81 0.23
C ALA A 154 19.84 -71.41 0.64
N ALA A 155 21.16 -71.20 0.70
CA ALA A 155 21.75 -69.89 1.00
C ALA A 155 21.39 -68.85 -0.06
N SER A 156 21.48 -69.21 -1.34
CA SER A 156 21.09 -68.35 -2.47
C SER A 156 19.61 -67.99 -2.40
N GLN A 157 18.72 -68.96 -2.16
CA GLN A 157 17.28 -68.72 -2.07
C GLN A 157 16.92 -67.85 -0.87
N LEU A 158 17.59 -68.04 0.28
CA LEU A 158 17.38 -67.21 1.46
C LEU A 158 17.78 -65.76 1.19
N LEU A 159 18.93 -65.53 0.56
CA LEU A 159 19.40 -64.19 0.18
C LEU A 159 18.46 -63.54 -0.84
N ILE A 160 17.99 -64.28 -1.85
CA ILE A 160 17.02 -63.78 -2.84
C ILE A 160 15.70 -63.38 -2.16
N CYS A 161 15.16 -64.25 -1.30
CA CYS A 161 13.91 -63.97 -0.60
C CYS A 161 14.05 -62.72 0.28
N PHE A 162 15.17 -62.60 1.01
CA PHE A 162 15.46 -61.44 1.84
C PHE A 162 15.51 -60.14 1.00
N LEU A 163 16.30 -60.14 -0.08
CA LEU A 163 16.56 -58.95 -0.90
C LEU A 163 15.33 -58.54 -1.74
N LEU A 164 14.63 -59.52 -2.34
CA LEU A 164 13.39 -59.25 -3.07
C LEU A 164 12.25 -58.80 -2.17
N SER A 165 12.17 -59.28 -0.92
CA SER A 165 11.15 -58.81 0.03
C SER A 165 11.31 -57.31 0.29
N HIS A 166 12.53 -56.86 0.63
CA HIS A 166 12.81 -55.45 0.91
C HIS A 166 12.58 -54.57 -0.34
N LEU A 167 13.04 -55.02 -1.52
CA LEU A 167 12.81 -54.30 -2.77
C LEU A 167 11.33 -54.21 -3.14
N ASN A 168 10.55 -55.28 -2.93
CA ASN A 168 9.12 -55.26 -3.19
C ASN A 168 8.39 -54.33 -2.21
N THR A 169 8.73 -54.33 -0.92
CA THR A 169 8.15 -53.38 0.05
C THR A 169 8.40 -51.93 -0.36
N LEU A 170 9.64 -51.58 -0.72
CA LEU A 170 9.97 -50.24 -1.21
C LEU A 170 9.17 -49.90 -2.48
N LYS A 171 9.16 -50.79 -3.47
CA LYS A 171 8.43 -50.63 -4.73
C LYS A 171 6.92 -50.46 -4.50
N ASP A 172 6.32 -51.26 -3.64
CA ASP A 172 4.89 -51.26 -3.38
C ASP A 172 4.46 -49.95 -2.69
N VAL A 173 5.27 -49.44 -1.74
CA VAL A 173 5.04 -48.12 -1.15
C VAL A 173 5.21 -47.01 -2.20
N MET A 174 6.25 -47.06 -3.05
CA MET A 174 6.44 -46.07 -4.12
C MET A 174 5.26 -46.05 -5.10
N LEU A 175 4.77 -47.22 -5.52
CA LEU A 175 3.59 -47.35 -6.38
C LEU A 175 2.30 -46.91 -5.66
N HIS A 176 2.22 -47.13 -4.35
CA HIS A 176 1.10 -46.62 -3.56
C HIS A 176 1.06 -45.10 -3.60
N VAL A 177 2.17 -44.43 -3.28
CA VAL A 177 2.28 -42.95 -3.33
C VAL A 177 1.95 -42.42 -4.73
N GLU A 178 2.49 -43.02 -5.79
CA GLU A 178 2.25 -42.58 -7.17
C GLU A 178 0.76 -42.61 -7.54
N ARG A 179 0.03 -43.65 -7.14
CA ARG A 179 -1.41 -43.79 -7.44
C ARG A 179 -2.32 -42.99 -6.51
N SER A 180 -1.98 -42.92 -5.23
CA SER A 180 -2.86 -42.35 -4.21
C SER A 180 -2.57 -40.87 -3.91
N GLY A 181 -1.40 -40.36 -4.29
CA GLY A 181 -0.93 -39.05 -3.85
C GLY A 181 -0.69 -38.96 -2.34
N ASP A 182 -0.58 -40.10 -1.64
CA ASP A 182 -0.38 -40.15 -0.20
C ASP A 182 1.09 -39.89 0.18
N LEU A 183 1.40 -38.63 0.44
CA LEU A 183 2.72 -38.18 0.88
C LEU A 183 3.01 -38.53 2.35
N SER A 184 2.03 -39.03 3.10
CA SER A 184 2.22 -39.48 4.48
C SER A 184 2.81 -40.88 4.58
N ALA A 185 2.75 -41.66 3.49
CA ALA A 185 3.28 -43.01 3.44
C ALA A 185 4.80 -43.04 3.69
N ARG A 186 5.25 -44.02 4.46
CA ARG A 186 6.67 -44.26 4.76
C ARG A 186 7.01 -45.71 4.55
N VAL A 187 8.22 -45.96 4.08
CA VAL A 187 8.76 -47.30 3.86
C VAL A 187 9.24 -47.86 5.20
N PRO A 188 8.63 -48.92 5.75
CA PRO A 188 8.97 -49.46 7.07
C PRO A 188 10.11 -50.48 6.96
N LEU A 189 11.27 -50.05 6.44
CA LEU A 189 12.45 -50.89 6.32
C LEU A 189 13.53 -50.42 7.29
N ASP A 190 13.87 -51.27 8.26
CA ASP A 190 14.97 -51.07 9.21
C ASP A 190 16.16 -51.91 8.78
N SER A 191 16.81 -51.50 7.68
CA SER A 191 18.05 -52.09 7.19
C SER A 191 19.10 -51.00 7.01
N ARG A 192 20.38 -51.37 7.13
CA ARG A 192 21.53 -50.48 6.93
C ARG A 192 22.24 -50.72 5.60
N ASP A 193 21.76 -51.68 4.82
CA ASP A 193 22.24 -51.96 3.47
C ASP A 193 21.80 -50.87 2.47
N GLU A 194 22.16 -51.06 1.20
CA GLU A 194 21.83 -50.15 0.12
C GLU A 194 20.31 -49.96 -0.04
N VAL A 195 19.50 -50.99 0.22
CA VAL A 195 18.03 -50.92 0.12
C VAL A 195 17.46 -50.10 1.29
N GLY A 196 18.02 -50.27 2.49
CA GLY A 196 17.73 -49.43 3.64
C GLY A 196 18.07 -47.95 3.42
N GLN A 197 19.22 -47.66 2.79
CA GLN A 197 19.58 -46.30 2.40
C GLN A 197 18.62 -45.71 1.36
N MET A 198 18.16 -46.50 0.37
CA MET A 198 17.13 -46.07 -0.58
C MET A 198 15.80 -45.77 0.12
N ALA A 199 15.38 -46.62 1.07
CA ALA A 199 14.17 -46.39 1.86
C ALA A 199 14.26 -45.11 2.70
N SER A 200 15.42 -44.87 3.34
CA SER A 200 15.68 -43.65 4.11
C SER A 200 15.65 -42.41 3.21
N ALA A 201 16.32 -42.44 2.05
CA ALA A 201 16.30 -41.35 1.08
C ALA A 201 14.89 -41.05 0.55
N PHE A 202 14.10 -42.09 0.26
CA PHE A 202 12.70 -41.94 -0.13
C PHE A 202 11.86 -41.31 0.99
N ASN A 203 12.00 -41.78 2.23
CA ASN A 203 11.31 -41.23 3.40
C ASN A 203 11.68 -39.75 3.64
N ALA A 204 12.96 -39.38 3.45
CA ALA A 204 13.42 -38.00 3.55
C ALA A 204 12.83 -37.11 2.44
N MET A 205 12.77 -37.62 1.20
CA MET A 205 12.13 -36.95 0.07
C MET A 205 10.64 -36.70 0.33
N GLN A 206 9.92 -37.70 0.85
CA GLN A 206 8.52 -37.54 1.23
C GLN A 206 8.32 -36.49 2.32
N ALA A 207 9.17 -36.48 3.35
CA ALA A 207 9.12 -35.45 4.39
C ALA A 207 9.39 -34.04 3.81
N GLY A 208 10.23 -33.94 2.78
CA GLY A 208 10.47 -32.71 2.02
C GLY A 208 9.21 -32.24 1.28
N TYR A 209 8.55 -33.14 0.54
CA TYR A 209 7.30 -32.82 -0.17
C TYR A 209 6.16 -32.44 0.77
N GLU A 210 5.99 -33.17 1.86
CA GLU A 210 4.98 -32.87 2.89
C GLU A 210 5.16 -31.44 3.43
N ARG A 211 6.41 -31.04 3.70
CA ARG A 211 6.72 -29.67 4.17
C ARG A 211 6.39 -28.61 3.11
N VAL A 212 6.74 -28.87 1.84
CA VAL A 212 6.46 -27.93 0.74
C VAL A 212 4.95 -27.79 0.55
N VAL A 213 4.22 -28.90 0.43
CA VAL A 213 2.76 -28.89 0.23
C VAL A 213 2.04 -28.24 1.41
N SER A 214 2.47 -28.51 2.65
CA SER A 214 1.93 -27.83 3.84
C SER A 214 2.19 -26.31 3.82
N THR A 215 3.39 -25.88 3.41
CA THR A 215 3.73 -24.46 3.26
C THR A 215 2.86 -23.79 2.20
N VAL A 216 2.66 -24.45 1.05
CA VAL A 216 1.78 -23.95 -0.02
C VAL A 216 0.33 -23.90 0.47
N ALA A 217 -0.16 -24.91 1.19
CA ALA A 217 -1.51 -24.92 1.76
C ALA A 217 -1.75 -23.73 2.70
N GLN A 218 -0.79 -23.42 3.56
CA GLN A 218 -0.84 -22.25 4.45
C GLN A 218 -0.80 -20.93 3.65
N ALA A 219 0.03 -20.84 2.61
CA ALA A 219 0.10 -19.66 1.76
C ALA A 219 -1.21 -19.42 1.00
N VAL A 220 -1.83 -20.48 0.49
CA VAL A 220 -3.15 -20.43 -0.18
C VAL A 220 -4.24 -19.98 0.78
N ALA A 221 -4.27 -20.50 2.01
CA ALA A 221 -5.24 -20.07 3.02
C ALA A 221 -5.11 -18.58 3.38
N ARG A 222 -3.87 -18.09 3.50
CA ARG A 222 -3.60 -16.65 3.72
C ARG A 222 -3.98 -15.80 2.51
N LEU A 223 -3.78 -16.31 1.30
CA LEU A 223 -4.16 -15.63 0.05
C LEU A 223 -5.69 -15.49 -0.05
N ASP A 224 -6.44 -16.55 0.26
CA ASP A 224 -7.90 -16.55 0.26
C ASP A 224 -8.46 -15.54 1.28
N GLU A 225 -7.96 -15.57 2.52
CA GLU A 225 -8.35 -14.60 3.55
C GLU A 225 -7.96 -13.16 3.17
N GLY A 226 -6.78 -12.97 2.58
CA GLY A 226 -6.31 -11.68 2.08
C GLY A 226 -7.19 -11.13 0.96
N ALA A 227 -7.56 -11.97 0.00
CA ALA A 227 -8.43 -11.62 -1.11
C ALA A 227 -9.84 -11.26 -0.62
N ALA A 228 -10.41 -12.04 0.30
CA ALA A 228 -11.72 -11.75 0.90
C ALA A 228 -11.73 -10.42 1.67
N ARG A 229 -10.69 -10.15 2.47
CA ARG A 229 -10.53 -8.85 3.16
C ARG A 229 -10.40 -7.69 2.18
N LEU A 230 -9.61 -7.85 1.12
CA LEU A 230 -9.43 -6.82 0.10
C LEU A 230 -10.76 -6.51 -0.60
N ALA A 231 -11.51 -7.54 -0.99
CA ALA A 231 -12.84 -7.37 -1.59
C ALA A 231 -13.81 -6.63 -0.65
N GLY A 232 -13.81 -6.96 0.65
CA GLY A 232 -14.59 -6.26 1.67
C GLY A 232 -14.19 -4.78 1.79
N SER A 233 -12.90 -4.50 1.88
CA SER A 233 -12.36 -3.13 1.95
C SER A 233 -12.70 -2.31 0.70
N MET A 234 -12.63 -2.91 -0.49
CA MET A 234 -13.10 -2.25 -1.72
C MET A 234 -14.60 -1.94 -1.67
N GLY A 235 -15.41 -2.79 -1.05
CA GLY A 235 -16.83 -2.50 -0.79
C GLY A 235 -17.04 -1.25 0.07
N GLU A 236 -16.26 -1.10 1.14
CA GLU A 236 -16.28 0.07 2.03
C GLU A 236 -15.80 1.33 1.32
N VAL A 237 -14.69 1.25 0.57
CA VAL A 237 -14.17 2.38 -0.23
C VAL A 237 -15.22 2.86 -1.23
N ARG A 238 -15.89 1.94 -1.94
CA ARG A 238 -16.96 2.28 -2.88
C ARG A 238 -18.11 3.02 -2.18
N GLN A 239 -18.53 2.54 -1.01
CA GLN A 239 -19.57 3.21 -0.23
C GLN A 239 -19.15 4.61 0.21
N GLY A 240 -17.90 4.78 0.66
CA GLY A 240 -17.31 6.08 0.99
C GLY A 240 -17.29 7.04 -0.19
N MET A 241 -16.94 6.55 -1.39
CA MET A 241 -16.93 7.35 -2.62
C MET A 241 -18.34 7.83 -3.03
N LEU A 242 -19.38 7.03 -2.82
CA LEU A 242 -20.77 7.48 -3.04
C LEU A 242 -21.15 8.63 -2.09
N GLY A 243 -20.71 8.56 -0.83
CA GLY A 243 -20.86 9.66 0.13
C GLY A 243 -20.11 10.92 -0.31
N GLN A 244 -18.84 10.77 -0.68
CA GLN A 244 -18.00 11.87 -1.17
C GLN A 244 -18.58 12.51 -2.44
N GLN A 245 -19.16 11.73 -3.36
CA GLN A 245 -19.84 12.26 -4.54
C GLN A 245 -21.02 13.18 -4.14
N SER A 246 -21.85 12.75 -3.18
CA SER A 246 -22.95 13.57 -2.68
C SER A 246 -22.46 14.86 -2.01
N GLU A 247 -21.38 14.80 -1.22
CA GLU A 247 -20.78 15.99 -0.60
C GLU A 247 -20.21 16.95 -1.64
N THR A 248 -19.60 16.41 -2.69
CA THR A 248 -19.04 17.17 -3.81
C THR A 248 -20.14 17.89 -4.59
N ASP A 249 -21.28 17.24 -4.85
CA ASP A 249 -22.44 17.85 -5.51
C ASP A 249 -23.07 18.96 -4.64
N GLN A 250 -23.12 18.79 -3.32
CA GLN A 250 -23.56 19.84 -2.39
C GLN A 250 -22.60 21.03 -2.39
N ALA A 251 -21.28 20.78 -2.36
CA ALA A 251 -20.27 21.81 -2.45
C ALA A 251 -20.37 22.59 -3.77
N ALA A 252 -20.59 21.90 -4.89
CA ALA A 252 -20.81 22.53 -6.20
C ALA A 252 -22.02 23.49 -6.17
N THR A 253 -23.12 23.05 -5.55
CA THR A 253 -24.34 23.87 -5.40
C THR A 253 -24.06 25.11 -4.56
N ALA A 254 -23.40 24.96 -3.40
CA ALA A 254 -23.06 26.06 -2.51
C ALA A 254 -22.11 27.08 -3.17
N ILE A 255 -21.14 26.61 -3.97
CA ILE A 255 -20.24 27.49 -4.72
C ILE A 255 -21.00 28.28 -5.79
N ASN A 256 -21.97 27.66 -6.46
CA ASN A 256 -22.82 28.36 -7.42
C ASN A 256 -23.67 29.45 -6.76
N GLU A 257 -24.28 29.16 -5.61
CA GLU A 257 -25.03 30.15 -4.82
C GLU A 257 -24.13 31.29 -4.33
N MET A 258 -22.93 30.97 -3.88
CA MET A 258 -21.93 31.95 -3.48
C MET A 258 -21.49 32.84 -4.67
N SER A 259 -21.26 32.27 -5.85
CA SER A 259 -20.92 33.02 -7.06
C SER A 259 -22.02 34.02 -7.43
N ALA A 260 -23.29 33.58 -7.39
CA ALA A 260 -24.43 34.47 -7.57
C ALA A 260 -24.47 35.59 -6.52
N THR A 261 -24.25 35.25 -5.24
CA THR A 261 -24.25 36.22 -4.14
C THR A 261 -23.14 37.26 -4.29
N VAL A 262 -21.94 36.84 -4.69
CA VAL A 262 -20.81 37.74 -4.95
C VAL A 262 -21.13 38.71 -6.09
N HIS A 263 -21.76 38.23 -7.16
CA HIS A 263 -22.21 39.08 -8.26
C HIS A 263 -23.22 40.14 -7.78
N HIS A 264 -24.20 39.74 -6.97
CA HIS A 264 -25.15 40.66 -6.36
C HIS A 264 -24.47 41.70 -5.45
N ILE A 265 -23.46 41.31 -4.67
CA ILE A 265 -22.69 42.24 -3.83
C ILE A 265 -21.95 43.27 -4.68
N ALA A 266 -21.28 42.84 -5.75
CA ALA A 266 -20.58 43.74 -6.66
C ALA A 266 -21.55 44.77 -7.29
N GLN A 267 -22.72 44.29 -7.73
CA GLN A 267 -23.75 45.14 -8.32
C GLN A 267 -24.32 46.14 -7.29
N HIS A 268 -24.63 45.69 -6.07
CA HIS A 268 -25.10 46.57 -5.01
C HIS A 268 -24.06 47.60 -4.56
N ALA A 269 -22.77 47.24 -4.55
CA ALA A 269 -21.70 48.18 -4.28
C ALA A 269 -21.62 49.28 -5.35
N ALA A 270 -21.78 48.91 -6.63
CA ALA A 270 -21.83 49.85 -7.74
C ALA A 270 -23.06 50.78 -7.65
N ASP A 271 -24.25 50.22 -7.43
CA ASP A 271 -25.49 51.01 -7.29
C ASP A 271 -25.39 52.00 -6.12
N THR A 272 -24.86 51.54 -4.98
CA THR A 272 -24.73 52.38 -3.78
C THR A 272 -23.66 53.45 -3.97
N ARG A 273 -22.60 53.18 -4.74
CA ARG A 273 -21.58 54.18 -5.13
C ARG A 273 -22.21 55.29 -5.97
N ASP A 274 -23.06 54.94 -6.92
CA ASP A 274 -23.73 55.89 -7.80
C ASP A 274 -24.78 56.72 -7.01
N GLN A 275 -25.50 56.09 -6.08
CA GLN A 275 -26.38 56.81 -5.13
C GLN A 275 -25.60 57.77 -4.22
N SER A 276 -24.42 57.35 -3.74
CA SER A 276 -23.53 58.22 -2.95
C SER A 276 -23.11 59.43 -3.76
N GLN A 277 -22.73 59.25 -5.04
CA GLN A 277 -22.38 60.36 -5.92
C GLN A 277 -23.53 61.35 -6.11
N ASN A 278 -24.77 60.85 -6.24
CA ASN A 278 -25.93 61.73 -6.33
C ASN A 278 -26.18 62.50 -5.01
N ALA A 279 -26.02 61.84 -3.86
CA ALA A 279 -26.14 62.48 -2.55
C ALA A 279 -25.08 63.58 -2.34
N ASP A 280 -23.85 63.36 -2.78
CA ASP A 280 -22.76 64.35 -2.76
C ASP A 280 -23.10 65.60 -3.60
N GLN A 281 -23.65 65.39 -4.80
CA GLN A 281 -24.10 66.49 -5.65
C GLN A 281 -25.26 67.29 -5.03
N LEU A 282 -26.23 66.60 -4.43
CA LEU A 282 -27.36 67.23 -3.74
C LEU A 282 -26.92 68.01 -2.51
N ALA A 283 -26.02 67.45 -1.69
CA ALA A 283 -25.47 68.13 -0.53
C ALA A 283 -24.64 69.37 -0.93
N GLY A 284 -23.79 69.25 -1.95
CA GLY A 284 -23.04 70.39 -2.49
C GLY A 284 -23.94 71.46 -3.13
N ALA A 285 -25.07 71.09 -3.73
CA ALA A 285 -26.08 72.04 -4.19
C ALA A 285 -26.80 72.72 -3.02
N GLY A 286 -27.13 71.97 -1.96
CA GLY A 286 -27.69 72.50 -0.72
C GLY A 286 -26.77 73.51 -0.05
N GLN A 287 -25.47 73.23 -0.01
CA GLN A 287 -24.47 74.12 0.60
C GLN A 287 -24.44 75.48 -0.12
N ARG A 288 -24.43 75.49 -1.45
CA ARG A 288 -24.52 76.74 -2.24
C ARG A 288 -25.80 77.53 -1.98
N VAL A 289 -26.92 76.85 -1.69
CA VAL A 289 -28.18 77.52 -1.35
C VAL A 289 -28.06 78.17 0.03
N VAL A 290 -27.49 77.47 1.01
CA VAL A 290 -27.26 77.99 2.37
C VAL A 290 -26.33 79.19 2.36
N GLU A 291 -25.20 79.13 1.64
CA GLU A 291 -24.26 80.26 1.49
C GLU A 291 -24.96 81.50 0.90
N ARG A 292 -25.87 81.31 -0.07
CA ARG A 292 -26.66 82.40 -0.64
C ARG A 292 -27.68 82.97 0.35
N VAL A 293 -28.29 82.13 1.18
CA VAL A 293 -29.20 82.56 2.25
C VAL A 293 -28.42 83.39 3.28
N GLU A 294 -27.26 82.92 3.71
CA GLU A 294 -26.37 83.63 4.64
C GLU A 294 -26.03 85.03 4.12
N HIS A 295 -25.58 85.15 2.86
CA HIS A 295 -25.29 86.45 2.26
C HIS A 295 -26.54 87.35 2.15
N SER A 296 -27.70 86.78 1.84
CA SER A 296 -28.96 87.53 1.73
C SER A 296 -29.41 88.07 3.08
N ILE A 297 -29.27 87.29 4.16
CA ILE A 297 -29.64 87.69 5.51
C ILE A 297 -28.64 88.69 6.08
N ALA A 298 -27.34 88.55 5.79
CA ALA A 298 -26.34 89.57 6.13
C ALA A 298 -26.65 90.92 5.47
N GLY A 299 -27.08 90.90 4.19
CA GLY A 299 -27.57 92.09 3.50
C GLY A 299 -28.82 92.68 4.13
N LEU A 300 -29.78 91.84 4.54
CA LEU A 300 -30.99 92.27 5.27
C LEU A 300 -30.64 92.92 6.61
N SER A 301 -29.73 92.34 7.39
CA SER A 301 -29.25 92.88 8.66
C SER A 301 -28.66 94.29 8.49
N SER A 302 -27.81 94.46 7.46
CA SER A 302 -27.28 95.80 7.10
C SER A 302 -28.39 96.79 6.73
N GLY A 303 -29.41 96.35 5.98
CA GLY A 303 -30.54 97.20 5.60
C GLY A 303 -31.41 97.62 6.79
N VAL A 304 -31.63 96.70 7.74
CA VAL A 304 -32.33 96.97 9.01
C VAL A 304 -31.55 97.98 9.85
N GLN A 305 -30.23 97.82 9.97
CA GLN A 305 -29.37 98.76 10.71
C GLN A 305 -29.40 100.16 10.09
N GLN A 306 -29.31 100.27 8.77
CA GLN A 306 -29.40 101.55 8.07
C GLN A 306 -30.79 102.21 8.26
N THR A 307 -31.85 101.41 8.29
CA THR A 307 -33.21 101.89 8.54
C THR A 307 -33.36 102.41 9.97
N ALA A 308 -32.80 101.70 10.96
CA ALA A 308 -32.75 102.14 12.35
C ALA A 308 -32.07 103.50 12.49
N GLU A 309 -30.92 103.71 11.81
CA GLU A 309 -30.23 105.00 11.81
C GLU A 309 -31.06 106.14 11.20
N MET A 310 -31.77 105.88 10.10
CA MET A 310 -32.65 106.89 9.46
C MET A 310 -33.80 107.29 10.38
N ILE A 311 -34.42 106.32 11.06
CA ILE A 311 -35.50 106.57 12.02
C ILE A 311 -34.96 107.32 13.24
N GLN A 312 -33.76 107.00 13.70
CA GLN A 312 -33.13 107.71 14.82
C GLN A 312 -32.81 109.16 14.47
N ARG A 313 -32.40 109.46 13.22
CA ARG A 313 -32.28 110.85 12.73
C ARG A 313 -33.64 111.55 12.70
N LEU A 314 -34.70 110.87 12.25
CA LEU A 314 -36.06 111.42 12.27
C LEU A 314 -36.52 111.76 13.71
N ALA A 315 -36.20 110.90 14.69
CA ALA A 315 -36.48 111.17 16.10
C ALA A 315 -35.74 112.43 16.61
N GLN A 316 -34.46 112.59 16.24
CA GLN A 316 -33.68 113.78 16.57
C GLN A 316 -34.25 115.05 15.91
N ASP A 317 -34.64 114.99 14.65
CA ASP A 317 -35.22 116.13 13.95
C ASP A 317 -36.60 116.49 14.52
N SER A 318 -37.41 115.50 14.90
CA SER A 318 -38.67 115.71 15.63
C SER A 318 -38.45 116.42 16.97
N GLN A 319 -37.39 116.08 17.70
CA GLN A 319 -36.99 116.78 18.94
C GLN A 319 -36.65 118.26 18.68
N LYS A 320 -35.94 118.56 17.59
CA LYS A 320 -35.63 119.95 17.20
C LYS A 320 -36.90 120.73 16.86
N ILE A 321 -37.83 120.11 16.12
CA ILE A 321 -39.12 120.73 15.78
C ILE A 321 -39.92 121.01 17.07
N SER A 322 -39.98 120.07 18.02
CA SER A 322 -40.62 120.28 19.32
C SER A 322 -40.06 121.52 20.03
N GLY A 323 -38.73 121.70 20.02
CA GLY A 323 -38.08 122.89 20.57
C GLY A 323 -38.52 124.20 19.90
N VAL A 324 -38.64 124.21 18.57
CA VAL A 324 -39.12 125.39 17.82
C VAL A 324 -40.59 125.68 18.12
N VAL A 325 -41.43 124.65 18.17
CA VAL A 325 -42.87 124.79 18.46
C VAL A 325 -43.10 125.34 19.87
N ASN A 326 -42.30 124.90 20.86
CA ASN A 326 -42.35 125.47 22.22
C ASN A 326 -41.97 126.96 22.25
N VAL A 327 -41.00 127.40 21.43
CA VAL A 327 -40.67 128.83 21.30
C VAL A 327 -41.85 129.60 20.67
N ILE A 328 -42.50 129.04 19.64
CA ILE A 328 -43.68 129.67 19.01
C ILE A 328 -44.83 129.76 20.01
N HIS A 329 -45.08 128.70 20.79
CA HIS A 329 -46.09 128.70 21.84
C HIS A 329 -45.83 129.81 22.86
N GLY A 330 -44.57 129.95 23.32
CA GLY A 330 -44.16 131.03 24.22
C GLY A 330 -44.31 132.43 23.61
N ILE A 331 -44.00 132.61 22.32
CA ILE A 331 -44.23 133.88 21.60
C ILE A 331 -45.72 134.18 21.51
N ALA A 332 -46.55 133.18 21.21
CA ALA A 332 -47.99 133.33 21.12
C ALA A 332 -48.62 133.70 22.47
N GLU A 333 -48.15 133.08 23.56
CA GLU A 333 -48.56 133.42 24.93
C GLU A 333 -48.17 134.86 25.30
N GLN A 334 -46.92 135.26 25.02
CA GLN A 334 -46.46 136.64 25.22
C GLN A 334 -47.28 137.63 24.38
N THR A 335 -47.60 137.28 23.12
CA THR A 335 -48.40 138.12 22.23
C THR A 335 -49.83 138.25 22.73
N ASN A 336 -50.43 137.17 23.25
CA ASN A 336 -51.75 137.16 23.87
C ASN A 336 -51.79 138.06 25.12
N LEU A 337 -50.76 138.02 25.97
CA LEU A 337 -50.62 138.89 27.14
C LEU A 337 -50.41 140.36 26.76
N LEU A 338 -49.57 140.65 25.75
CA LEU A 338 -49.36 141.99 25.21
C LEU A 338 -50.65 142.57 24.62
N ALA A 339 -51.38 141.77 23.85
CA ALA A 339 -52.66 142.14 23.26
C ALA A 339 -53.74 142.38 24.32
N LEU A 340 -53.78 141.57 25.38
CA LEU A 340 -54.66 141.79 26.52
C LEU A 340 -54.36 143.12 27.23
N ASN A 341 -53.08 143.42 27.47
CA ASN A 341 -52.66 144.69 28.07
C ASN A 341 -53.03 145.88 27.16
N ALA A 342 -52.86 145.75 25.85
CA ALA A 342 -53.26 146.76 24.87
C ALA A 342 -54.79 146.97 24.82
N ALA A 343 -55.59 145.89 24.90
CA ALA A 343 -57.04 145.97 24.95
C ALA A 343 -57.54 146.66 26.23
N ILE A 344 -56.90 146.38 27.38
CA ILE A 344 -57.18 147.05 28.65
C ILE A 344 -56.90 148.55 28.54
N GLU A 345 -55.75 148.95 27.98
CA GLU A 345 -55.38 150.36 27.85
C GLU A 345 -56.25 151.09 26.80
N ALA A 346 -56.65 150.40 25.73
CA ALA A 346 -57.60 150.92 24.74
C ALA A 346 -59.01 151.15 25.32
N ALA A 347 -59.50 150.24 26.18
CA ALA A 347 -60.74 150.43 26.93
C ALA A 347 -60.65 151.62 27.91
N ARG A 348 -59.46 151.85 28.49
CA ARG A 348 -59.17 152.97 29.39
C ARG A 348 -59.20 154.34 28.70
N ALA A 349 -58.87 154.39 27.41
CA ALA A 349 -58.88 155.60 26.58
C ALA A 349 -60.29 156.00 26.04
N GLY A 350 -61.34 155.22 26.35
CA GLY A 350 -62.72 155.55 25.97
C GLY A 350 -62.97 155.58 24.45
N GLU A 351 -63.76 156.55 23.97
CA GLU A 351 -64.12 156.67 22.54
C GLU A 351 -62.91 156.87 21.61
N MET A 352 -61.81 157.47 22.10
CA MET A 352 -60.58 157.64 21.31
C MET A 352 -59.81 156.33 21.09
N GLY A 353 -60.02 155.31 21.95
CA GLY A 353 -59.34 154.02 21.91
C GLY A 353 -60.05 152.93 21.12
N ARG A 354 -61.25 153.20 20.58
CA ARG A 354 -62.12 152.18 19.97
C ARG A 354 -61.49 151.42 18.81
N GLY A 355 -60.76 152.12 17.94
CA GLY A 355 -60.03 151.48 16.83
C GLY A 355 -58.86 150.61 17.30
N PHE A 356 -58.16 151.02 18.36
CA PHE A 356 -57.08 150.24 18.96
C PHE A 356 -57.59 149.01 19.71
N ALA A 357 -58.75 149.10 20.38
CA ALA A 357 -59.36 147.97 21.07
C ALA A 357 -59.72 146.83 20.09
N VAL A 358 -60.28 147.16 18.92
CA VAL A 358 -60.59 146.17 17.88
C VAL A 358 -59.32 145.48 17.36
N VAL A 359 -58.24 146.23 17.13
CA VAL A 359 -56.97 145.65 16.71
C VAL A 359 -56.37 144.77 17.81
N ALA A 360 -56.43 145.20 19.07
CA ALA A 360 -55.92 144.42 20.20
C ALA A 360 -56.70 143.10 20.40
N ASP A 361 -58.02 143.10 20.28
CA ASP A 361 -58.82 141.88 20.33
C ASP A 361 -58.58 140.95 19.13
N GLU A 362 -58.33 141.50 17.94
CA GLU A 362 -57.96 140.70 16.76
C GLU A 362 -56.57 140.06 16.92
N VAL A 363 -55.58 140.79 17.44
CA VAL A 363 -54.24 140.26 17.76
C VAL A 363 -54.32 139.20 18.85
N ARG A 364 -55.18 139.40 19.86
CA ARG A 364 -55.42 138.42 20.93
C ARG A 364 -56.06 137.13 20.39
N ASN A 365 -57.08 137.25 19.54
CA ASN A 365 -57.69 136.08 18.88
C ASN A 365 -56.69 135.36 17.97
N LEU A 366 -55.84 136.09 17.24
CA LEU A 366 -54.78 135.50 16.43
C LEU A 366 -53.76 134.76 17.30
N ALA A 367 -53.31 135.36 18.39
CA ALA A 367 -52.38 134.74 19.34
C ALA A 367 -52.96 133.46 19.95
N LYS A 368 -54.24 133.47 20.34
CA LYS A 368 -54.94 132.26 20.80
C LYS A 368 -55.01 131.17 19.73
N ARG A 369 -55.34 131.51 18.48
CA ARG A 369 -55.33 130.55 17.36
C ARG A 369 -53.93 129.96 17.11
N VAL A 370 -52.87 130.75 17.30
CA VAL A 370 -51.49 130.26 17.23
C VAL A 370 -51.20 129.30 18.38
N GLN A 371 -51.63 129.59 19.61
CA GLN A 371 -51.49 128.67 20.75
C GLN A 371 -52.20 127.34 20.49
N ASP A 372 -53.49 127.37 20.11
CA ASP A 372 -54.28 126.17 19.80
C ASP A 372 -53.59 125.33 18.69
N SER A 373 -53.06 125.99 17.65
CA SER A 373 -52.33 125.31 16.57
C SER A 373 -50.99 124.71 17.05
N THR A 374 -50.26 125.40 17.94
CA THR A 374 -49.02 124.87 18.51
C THR A 374 -49.26 123.68 19.44
N ASP A 375 -50.40 123.64 20.14
CA ASP A 375 -50.78 122.50 20.98
C ASP A 375 -51.10 121.27 20.13
N GLU A 376 -51.85 121.46 19.03
CA GLU A 376 -52.09 120.39 18.05
C GLU A 376 -50.78 119.87 17.44
N ILE A 377 -49.87 120.77 17.03
CA ILE A 377 -48.55 120.39 16.50
C ILE A 377 -47.72 119.64 17.55
N THR A 378 -47.76 120.07 18.81
CA THR A 378 -47.05 119.41 19.92
C THR A 378 -47.58 117.98 20.12
N SER A 379 -48.89 117.79 20.08
CA SER A 379 -49.51 116.46 20.13
C SER A 379 -49.07 115.57 18.97
N MET A 380 -49.05 116.09 17.74
CA MET A 380 -48.56 115.37 16.56
C MET A 380 -47.08 114.99 16.68
N ILE A 381 -46.23 115.89 17.19
CA ILE A 381 -44.80 115.61 17.40
C ILE A 381 -44.61 114.54 18.48
N ASN A 382 -45.34 114.59 19.58
CA ASN A 382 -45.28 113.57 20.62
C ASN A 382 -45.67 112.18 20.07
N ALA A 383 -46.73 112.12 19.24
CA ALA A 383 -47.12 110.88 18.57
C ALA A 383 -46.05 110.38 17.58
N LEU A 384 -45.42 111.29 16.82
CA LEU A 384 -44.33 110.98 15.91
C LEU A 384 -43.09 110.45 16.66
N GLN A 385 -42.75 111.06 17.80
CA GLN A 385 -41.66 110.63 18.67
C GLN A 385 -41.90 109.25 19.29
N ALA A 386 -43.13 108.98 19.75
CA ALA A 386 -43.51 107.66 20.23
C ALA A 386 -43.39 106.61 19.10
N GLY A 387 -43.97 106.89 17.92
CA GLY A 387 -43.91 105.96 16.78
C GLY A 387 -42.49 105.72 16.26
N THR A 388 -41.61 106.73 16.27
CA THR A 388 -40.20 106.55 15.89
C THR A 388 -39.44 105.72 16.92
N ARG A 389 -39.73 105.85 18.23
CA ARG A 389 -39.14 105.02 19.27
C ARG A 389 -39.53 103.55 19.12
N ASP A 390 -40.82 103.27 18.95
CA ASP A 390 -41.32 101.92 18.72
C ASP A 390 -40.69 101.29 17.47
N ALA A 391 -40.52 102.08 16.40
CA ALA A 391 -39.88 101.62 15.18
C ALA A 391 -38.38 101.32 15.37
N VAL A 392 -37.64 102.09 16.18
CA VAL A 392 -36.24 101.78 16.52
C VAL A 392 -36.16 100.47 17.32
N ASP A 393 -37.03 100.27 18.30
CA ASP A 393 -37.05 99.04 19.11
C ASP A 393 -37.38 97.81 18.24
N PHE A 394 -38.34 97.94 17.31
CA PHE A 394 -38.65 96.89 16.34
C PHE A 394 -37.50 96.59 15.38
N MET A 395 -36.79 97.61 14.91
CA MET A 395 -35.61 97.42 14.04
C MET A 395 -34.47 96.73 14.79
N ARG A 396 -34.26 97.06 16.07
CA ARG A 396 -33.26 96.39 16.91
C ARG A 396 -33.59 94.91 17.10
N ASP A 397 -34.84 94.58 17.42
CA ASP A 397 -35.29 93.18 17.52
C ASP A 397 -35.15 92.42 16.19
N SER A 398 -35.46 93.09 15.07
CA SER A 398 -35.28 92.54 13.72
C SER A 398 -33.81 92.27 13.39
N SER A 399 -32.89 93.13 13.86
CA SER A 399 -31.45 92.93 13.68
C SER A 399 -30.94 91.72 14.46
N ILE A 400 -31.41 91.50 15.69
CA ILE A 400 -31.05 90.33 16.50
C ILE A 400 -31.54 89.04 15.81
N LYS A 401 -32.80 89.02 15.35
CA LYS A 401 -33.36 87.88 14.62
C LYS A 401 -32.63 87.58 13.31
N ALA A 402 -32.16 88.61 12.61
CA ALA A 402 -31.36 88.42 11.41
C ALA A 402 -30.01 87.76 11.73
N ASP A 403 -29.35 88.16 12.82
CA ASP A 403 -28.11 87.55 13.31
C ASP A 403 -28.30 86.08 13.69
N ASP A 404 -29.37 85.77 14.44
CA ASP A 404 -29.75 84.38 14.77
C ASP A 404 -29.97 83.52 13.50
N CYS A 405 -30.56 84.09 12.46
CA CYS A 405 -30.75 83.39 11.19
C CYS A 405 -29.45 83.16 10.42
N VAL A 406 -28.48 84.08 10.50
CA VAL A 406 -27.13 83.87 9.94
C VAL A 406 -26.44 82.72 10.66
N GLN A 407 -26.49 82.70 12.00
CA GLN A 407 -25.92 81.63 12.80
C GLN A 407 -26.54 80.27 12.47
N ALA A 408 -27.86 80.18 12.37
CA ALA A 408 -28.56 78.95 11.99
C ALA A 408 -28.22 78.50 10.55
N ALA A 409 -28.04 79.44 9.61
CA ALA A 409 -27.59 79.12 8.26
C ALA A 409 -26.16 78.57 8.27
N HIS A 410 -25.26 79.15 9.07
CA HIS A 410 -23.89 78.68 9.22
C HIS A 410 -23.84 77.23 9.75
N GLU A 411 -24.59 76.93 10.81
CA GLU A 411 -24.70 75.57 11.38
C GLU A 411 -25.26 74.56 10.36
N ALA A 412 -26.24 74.97 9.55
CA ALA A 412 -26.76 74.14 8.46
C ALA A 412 -25.70 73.89 7.37
N GLY A 413 -24.85 74.88 7.09
CA GLY A 413 -23.72 74.76 6.17
C GLY A 413 -22.69 73.74 6.66
N GLU A 414 -22.29 73.82 7.93
CA GLU A 414 -21.37 72.84 8.55
C GLU A 414 -21.93 71.42 8.52
N ALA A 415 -23.23 71.25 8.79
CA ALA A 415 -23.90 69.95 8.71
C ALA A 415 -23.85 69.36 7.29
N LEU A 416 -24.04 70.19 6.26
CA LEU A 416 -23.92 69.76 4.86
C LEU A 416 -22.48 69.36 4.49
N VAL A 417 -21.47 70.08 4.99
CA VAL A 417 -20.06 69.69 4.83
C VAL A 417 -19.80 68.34 5.50
N ALA A 418 -20.28 68.12 6.72
CA ALA A 418 -20.14 66.83 7.39
C ALA A 418 -20.81 65.68 6.60
N ILE A 419 -21.99 65.92 6.01
CA ILE A 419 -22.68 64.97 5.14
C ILE A 419 -21.84 64.63 3.90
N THR A 420 -21.29 65.64 3.20
CA THR A 420 -20.42 65.39 2.03
C THR A 420 -19.20 64.54 2.39
N GLY A 421 -18.58 64.80 3.55
CA GLY A 421 -17.47 63.99 4.06
C GLY A 421 -17.86 62.52 4.30
N ALA A 422 -19.00 62.28 4.95
CA ALA A 422 -19.51 60.93 5.20
C ALA A 422 -19.85 60.19 3.90
N VAL A 423 -20.46 60.88 2.94
CA VAL A 423 -20.80 60.33 1.61
C VAL A 423 -19.54 59.99 0.81
N ALA A 424 -18.50 60.82 0.88
CA ALA A 424 -17.22 60.54 0.25
C ALA A 424 -16.57 59.26 0.83
N GLN A 425 -16.62 59.09 2.15
CA GLN A 425 -16.14 57.86 2.80
C GLN A 425 -16.97 56.63 2.39
N MET A 426 -18.28 56.77 2.26
CA MET A 426 -19.16 55.68 1.78
C MET A 426 -18.82 55.25 0.35
N ARG A 427 -18.48 56.20 -0.52
CA ARG A 427 -18.04 55.93 -1.91
C ARG A 427 -16.73 55.15 -1.95
N GLU A 428 -15.78 55.50 -1.08
CA GLU A 428 -14.51 54.78 -0.94
C GLU A 428 -14.74 53.34 -0.45
N SER A 429 -15.53 53.18 0.62
CA SER A 429 -15.88 51.85 1.14
C SER A 429 -16.54 50.96 0.07
N ASN A 430 -17.45 51.49 -0.73
CA ASN A 430 -18.07 50.73 -1.81
C ASN A 430 -17.09 50.33 -2.91
N THR A 431 -16.07 51.16 -3.17
CA THR A 431 -15.02 50.81 -4.12
C THR A 431 -14.22 49.61 -3.59
N GLN A 432 -13.91 49.59 -2.30
CA GLN A 432 -13.25 48.46 -1.65
C GLN A 432 -14.12 47.19 -1.63
N ILE A 433 -15.43 47.33 -1.38
CA ILE A 433 -16.38 46.20 -1.45
C ILE A 433 -16.43 45.62 -2.86
N ALA A 434 -16.45 46.46 -3.90
CA ALA A 434 -16.44 46.00 -5.29
C ALA A 434 -15.15 45.21 -5.61
N VAL A 435 -13.99 45.71 -5.18
CA VAL A 435 -12.71 44.99 -5.35
C VAL A 435 -12.70 43.66 -4.59
N ALA A 436 -13.22 43.63 -3.36
CA ALA A 436 -13.32 42.40 -2.57
C ALA A 436 -14.27 41.39 -3.21
N ALA A 437 -15.38 41.84 -3.80
CA ALA A 437 -16.31 40.99 -4.54
C ALA A 437 -15.65 40.40 -5.79
N GLU A 438 -14.89 41.20 -6.56
CA GLU A 438 -14.11 40.71 -7.72
C GLU A 438 -13.12 39.61 -7.30
N GLN A 439 -12.41 39.81 -6.19
CA GLN A 439 -11.51 38.80 -5.63
C GLN A 439 -12.27 37.54 -5.20
N GLN A 440 -13.39 37.66 -4.50
CA GLN A 440 -14.21 36.52 -4.12
C GLN A 440 -14.74 35.75 -5.33
N SER A 441 -15.04 36.43 -6.44
CA SER A 441 -15.47 35.78 -7.68
C SER A 441 -14.37 34.89 -8.25
N GLN A 442 -13.11 35.34 -8.24
CA GLN A 442 -11.97 34.52 -8.65
C GLN A 442 -11.79 33.28 -7.76
N VAL A 443 -11.93 33.43 -6.44
CA VAL A 443 -11.84 32.28 -5.52
C VAL A 443 -13.01 31.31 -5.76
N ALA A 444 -14.22 31.80 -6.06
CA ALA A 444 -15.36 30.95 -6.41
C ALA A 444 -15.10 30.12 -7.68
N GLU A 445 -14.49 30.70 -8.70
CA GLU A 445 -14.08 29.96 -9.92
C GLU A 445 -12.99 28.91 -9.63
N GLU A 446 -12.02 29.23 -8.77
CA GLU A 446 -11.00 28.27 -8.32
C GLU A 446 -11.62 27.10 -7.53
N MET A 447 -12.53 27.40 -6.61
CA MET A 447 -13.27 26.39 -5.86
C MET A 447 -14.12 25.52 -6.78
N THR A 448 -14.75 26.09 -7.81
CA THR A 448 -15.51 25.34 -8.81
C THR A 448 -14.61 24.34 -9.54
N ARG A 449 -13.43 24.78 -9.99
CA ARG A 449 -12.44 23.89 -10.63
C ARG A 449 -11.96 22.79 -9.69
N ALA A 450 -11.73 23.11 -8.41
CA ALA A 450 -11.32 22.13 -7.41
C ALA A 450 -12.39 21.06 -7.18
N VAL A 451 -13.67 21.46 -7.09
CA VAL A 451 -14.80 20.54 -6.91
C VAL A 451 -14.99 19.61 -8.12
N VAL A 452 -14.84 20.13 -9.35
CA VAL A 452 -14.82 19.28 -10.55
C VAL A 452 -13.67 18.29 -10.50
N GLY A 453 -12.47 18.73 -10.11
CA GLY A 453 -11.32 17.83 -9.94
C GLY A 453 -11.55 16.71 -8.91
N ILE A 454 -12.20 17.03 -7.78
CA ILE A 454 -12.56 16.03 -6.76
C ILE A 454 -13.56 15.02 -7.33
N ARG A 455 -14.55 15.48 -8.09
CA ARG A 455 -15.53 14.61 -8.75
C ARG A 455 -14.85 13.63 -9.71
N ASP A 456 -13.97 14.11 -10.57
CA ASP A 456 -13.24 13.27 -11.53
C ASP A 456 -12.38 12.21 -10.83
N VAL A 457 -11.66 12.60 -9.76
CA VAL A 457 -10.87 11.66 -8.94
C VAL A 457 -11.77 10.64 -8.24
N THR A 458 -12.94 11.06 -7.76
CA THR A 458 -13.92 10.19 -7.11
C THR A 458 -14.44 9.13 -8.10
N GLU A 459 -14.79 9.53 -9.32
CA GLU A 459 -15.25 8.62 -10.37
C GLU A 459 -14.15 7.63 -10.79
N LEU A 460 -12.92 8.10 -10.98
CA LEU A 460 -11.76 7.25 -11.24
C LEU A 460 -11.54 6.23 -10.11
N THR A 461 -11.62 6.68 -8.85
CA THR A 461 -11.44 5.83 -7.67
C THR A 461 -12.52 4.75 -7.59
N VAL A 462 -13.78 5.08 -7.90
CA VAL A 462 -14.86 4.09 -7.99
C VAL A 462 -14.56 3.03 -9.04
N SER A 463 -14.11 3.43 -10.24
CA SER A 463 -13.72 2.49 -11.29
C SER A 463 -12.58 1.56 -10.83
N GLN A 464 -11.51 2.11 -10.26
CA GLN A 464 -10.37 1.33 -9.74
C GLN A 464 -10.77 0.39 -8.61
N THR A 465 -11.72 0.80 -7.77
CA THR A 465 -12.25 -0.01 -6.68
C THR A 465 -13.02 -1.21 -7.21
N VAL A 466 -13.83 -1.03 -8.26
CA VAL A 466 -14.55 -2.12 -8.93
C VAL A 466 -13.58 -3.11 -9.57
N GLU A 467 -12.54 -2.63 -10.25
CA GLU A 467 -11.50 -3.48 -10.84
C GLU A 467 -10.72 -4.27 -9.78
N SER A 468 -10.36 -3.61 -8.66
CA SER A 468 -9.66 -4.24 -7.53
C SER A 468 -10.51 -5.30 -6.83
N ALA A 469 -11.82 -5.06 -6.69
CA ALA A 469 -12.76 -6.05 -6.18
C ALA A 469 -12.88 -7.26 -7.12
N ALA A 470 -12.93 -7.03 -8.44
CA ALA A 470 -12.97 -8.10 -9.44
C ALA A 470 -11.69 -8.95 -9.41
N THR A 471 -10.52 -8.30 -9.32
CA THR A 471 -9.22 -8.95 -9.17
C THR A 471 -9.15 -9.76 -7.88
N SER A 472 -9.65 -9.22 -6.76
CA SER A 472 -9.72 -9.95 -5.49
C SER A 472 -10.58 -11.22 -5.59
N ASN A 473 -11.73 -11.14 -6.25
CA ASN A 473 -12.56 -12.32 -6.51
C ASN A 473 -11.85 -13.35 -7.39
N ALA A 474 -11.09 -12.91 -8.40
CA ALA A 474 -10.27 -13.80 -9.21
C ALA A 474 -9.19 -14.50 -8.38
N LEU A 475 -8.48 -13.76 -7.51
CA LEU A 475 -7.48 -14.33 -6.59
C LEU A 475 -8.10 -15.40 -5.65
N ALA A 476 -9.28 -15.13 -5.08
CA ALA A 476 -10.01 -16.09 -4.27
C ALA A 476 -10.38 -17.36 -5.08
N GLY A 477 -10.77 -17.19 -6.35
CA GLY A 477 -10.98 -18.29 -7.28
C GLY A 477 -9.72 -19.15 -7.47
N LEU A 478 -8.58 -18.53 -7.80
CA LEU A 478 -7.30 -19.25 -7.95
C LEU A 478 -6.85 -19.93 -6.65
N ALA A 479 -7.05 -19.28 -5.49
CA ALA A 479 -6.74 -19.87 -4.19
C ALA A 479 -7.60 -21.11 -3.92
N SER A 480 -8.88 -21.07 -4.28
CA SER A 480 -9.79 -22.23 -4.19
C SER A 480 -9.35 -23.38 -5.08
N GLU A 481 -8.96 -23.10 -6.34
CA GLU A 481 -8.44 -24.12 -7.27
C GLU A 481 -7.14 -24.76 -6.74
N LEU A 482 -6.19 -23.96 -6.24
CA LEU A 482 -4.97 -24.47 -5.62
C LEU A 482 -5.26 -25.29 -4.35
N SER A 483 -6.21 -24.83 -3.52
CA SER A 483 -6.66 -25.58 -2.34
C SER A 483 -7.23 -26.94 -2.74
N GLN A 484 -8.01 -27.01 -3.82
CA GLN A 484 -8.57 -28.25 -4.33
C GLN A 484 -7.49 -29.19 -4.87
N ALA A 485 -6.49 -28.67 -5.59
CA ALA A 485 -5.36 -29.46 -6.08
C ALA A 485 -4.54 -30.04 -4.90
N ILE A 486 -4.31 -29.26 -3.85
CA ILE A 486 -3.59 -29.71 -2.66
C ILE A 486 -4.39 -30.77 -1.89
N ARG A 487 -5.73 -30.67 -1.83
CA ARG A 487 -6.58 -31.68 -1.17
C ARG A 487 -6.53 -33.05 -1.84
N GLN A 488 -6.12 -33.14 -3.11
CA GLN A 488 -5.90 -34.43 -3.78
C GLN A 488 -4.65 -35.14 -3.23
N LEU A 489 -3.71 -34.41 -2.63
CA LEU A 489 -2.54 -34.95 -1.96
C LEU A 489 -2.88 -35.26 -0.50
N LYS A 490 -2.69 -36.50 -0.08
CA LYS A 490 -2.90 -36.90 1.31
C LYS A 490 -1.67 -36.52 2.13
N LEU A 491 -1.87 -35.61 3.07
CA LEU A 491 -0.87 -35.24 4.07
C LEU A 491 -1.13 -35.99 5.37
N ARG A 492 -0.10 -36.09 6.21
CA ARG A 492 -0.27 -36.59 7.56
C ARG A 492 -1.11 -35.58 8.35
N ALA A 493 -2.18 -36.06 8.97
CA ALA A 493 -3.07 -35.25 9.81
C ALA A 493 -2.33 -34.70 11.03
#